data_AF-A0A497GPX8-F1
#
_entry.id   AF-A0A497GPX8-F1
#
_cell.length_a   1.000
_cell.length_b   1.000
_cell.length_c   1.000
_cell.angle_alpha   90.00
_cell.angle_beta   90.00
_cell.angle_gamma   90.00
#
_symmetry.space_group_name_H-M   'P 1'
#
loop_
_entity.id
_entity.type
_entity.pdbx_description
1 polymer ?
#
loop_
_entity_poly.entity_id
_entity_poly.type
_entity_poly.pdbx_seq_one_letter_code
_entity_poly.pdbx_strand_id
1 'polypeptide(L)' 'MANEEDYLWLIEHYIELQRRYPGRYIAIIRRRVVAIGYNPEELYERTLRSYGEEPIIEYVRDPKEIRLRGQKYRITITSE' A
#
# COMPACT_ATOMS: atom_id res chain seq x y z
N MET A 1 3.33 -0.06 -21.39
CA MET A 1 2.75 0.32 -20.09
C MET A 1 2.57 -0.97 -19.29
N ALA A 2 3.60 -1.41 -18.57
CA ALA A 2 3.57 -2.71 -17.87
C ALA A 2 2.85 -2.65 -16.50
N ASN A 3 2.49 -1.45 -16.02
CA ASN A 3 2.01 -1.24 -14.64
C ASN A 3 0.51 -0.92 -14.54
N GLU A 4 -0.22 -0.78 -15.66
CA GLU A 4 -1.64 -0.37 -15.60
C GLU A 4 -2.54 -1.48 -15.04
N GLU A 5 -2.35 -2.73 -15.49
CA GLU A 5 -3.13 -3.87 -14.97
C GLU A 5 -2.85 -4.15 -13.48
N ASP A 6 -1.59 -4.01 -13.05
CA ASP A 6 -1.19 -4.18 -11.66
C ASP A 6 -1.76 -3.07 -10.78
N TYR A 7 -1.85 -1.84 -11.31
CA TYR A 7 -2.45 -0.71 -10.62
C TYR A 7 -3.98 -0.88 -10.49
N LEU A 8 -4.66 -1.34 -11.54
CA LEU A 8 -6.09 -1.67 -11.47
C LEU A 8 -6.35 -2.79 -10.45
N TRP A 9 -5.53 -3.84 -10.47
CA TRP A 9 -5.64 -4.92 -9.49
C TRP A 9 -5.44 -4.43 -8.05
N LEU A 10 -4.46 -3.55 -7.82
CA LEU A 10 -4.25 -2.89 -6.53
C LEU A 10 -5.51 -2.17 -6.04
N ILE A 11 -6.15 -1.38 -6.91
CA ILE A 11 -7.37 -0.64 -6.57
C ILE A 11 -8.51 -1.61 -6.22
N GLU A 12 -8.76 -2.61 -7.06
CA GLU A 12 -9.82 -3.61 -6.87
C GLU A 12 -9.67 -4.38 -5.55
N HIS A 13 -8.43 -4.63 -5.12
CA HIS A 13 -8.13 -5.46 -3.95
C HIS A 13 -7.69 -4.65 -2.72
N TYR A 14 -7.71 -3.32 -2.77
CA TYR A 14 -7.13 -2.46 -1.72
C TYR A 14 -7.71 -2.76 -0.32
N ILE A 15 -9.02 -2.99 -0.22
CA ILE A 15 -9.67 -3.32 1.06
C ILE A 15 -9.17 -4.64 1.65
N GLU A 16 -8.92 -5.65 0.81
CA GLU A 16 -8.33 -6.91 1.27
C GLU A 16 -6.89 -6.70 1.72
N LEU A 17 -6.11 -5.94 0.94
CA LEU A 17 -4.72 -5.62 1.25
C LEU A 17 -4.60 -4.90 2.59
N GLN A 18 -5.50 -3.94 2.88
CA GLN A 18 -5.58 -3.27 4.19
C GLN A 18 -5.81 -4.21 5.36
N ARG A 19 -6.54 -5.32 5.16
CA ARG A 19 -6.76 -6.32 6.21
C ARG A 19 -5.55 -7.23 6.42
N ARG A 20 -4.83 -7.55 5.33
CA ARG A 20 -3.71 -8.52 5.36
C ARG A 20 -2.37 -7.88 5.69
N TYR A 21 -2.13 -6.67 5.23
CA TYR A 21 -0.83 -5.99 5.32
C TYR A 21 -0.93 -4.57 5.91
N PRO A 22 -1.69 -4.33 7.00
CA PRO A 22 -1.83 -2.99 7.56
C PRO A 22 -0.47 -2.41 8.00
N GLY A 23 -0.19 -1.16 7.60
CA GLY A 23 1.02 -0.44 7.98
C GLY A 23 2.30 -0.97 7.33
N ARG A 24 2.17 -1.64 6.17
CA ARG A 24 3.31 -2.20 5.42
C ARG A 24 3.37 -1.62 4.02
N TYR A 25 4.58 -1.60 3.46
CA TYR A 25 4.76 -1.50 2.03
C TYR A 25 4.58 -2.88 1.39
N ILE A 26 3.89 -2.93 0.26
CA ILE A 26 3.74 -4.12 -0.57
C ILE A 26 4.35 -3.87 -1.95
N ALA A 27 4.90 -4.93 -2.54
CA ALA A 27 5.36 -4.94 -3.92
C ALA A 27 4.41 -5.81 -4.75
N ILE A 28 3.89 -5.27 -5.85
CA ILE A 28 2.96 -5.95 -6.74
C ILE A 28 3.60 -6.13 -8.11
N ILE A 29 3.55 -7.37 -8.62
CA ILE A 29 3.96 -7.77 -9.96
C ILE A 29 2.95 -8.79 -10.47
N ARG A 30 2.41 -8.61 -11.67
CA ARG A 30 1.47 -9.56 -12.32
C ARG A 30 0.27 -9.88 -11.42
N ARG A 31 -0.37 -8.83 -10.92
CA ARG A 31 -1.64 -8.87 -10.16
C ARG A 31 -1.54 -9.71 -8.88
N ARG A 32 -0.38 -9.67 -8.21
CA ARG A 32 -0.15 -10.33 -6.93
C ARG A 32 0.87 -9.58 -6.10
N VAL A 33 0.71 -9.66 -4.78
CA VAL A 33 1.75 -9.24 -3.83
C VAL A 33 2.88 -10.27 -3.86
N VAL A 34 4.08 -9.82 -4.22
CA VAL A 34 5.28 -10.67 -4.30
C VAL A 34 6.24 -10.47 -3.13
N ALA A 35 6.17 -9.31 -2.46
CA ALA A 35 6.98 -9.02 -1.27
C ALA A 35 6.31 -7.97 -0.38
N ILE A 36 6.67 -7.95 0.90
CA ILE A 36 6.19 -6.98 1.91
C ILE A 36 7.35 -6.41 2.74
N GLY A 37 7.31 -5.15 3.12
CA GLY A 37 8.41 -4.48 3.82
C GLY A 37 7.97 -3.26 4.64
N TYR A 38 8.95 -2.64 5.28
CA TYR A 38 8.79 -1.37 6.01
C TYR A 38 9.53 -0.21 5.34
N ASN A 39 10.51 -0.51 4.49
CA ASN A 39 11.25 0.46 3.72
C ASN A 39 10.88 0.28 2.23
N PRO A 40 10.34 1.32 1.55
CA PRO A 40 9.92 1.21 0.16
C PRO A 40 11.09 1.05 -0.83
N GLU A 41 12.23 1.68 -0.56
CA GLU A 41 13.42 1.64 -1.42
C GLU A 41 14.05 0.24 -1.40
N GLU A 42 14.30 -0.29 -0.20
CA GLU A 42 14.80 -1.66 -0.04
C GLU A 42 13.84 -2.70 -0.65
N LEU A 43 12.53 -2.50 -0.45
CA LEU A 43 11.51 -3.37 -1.02
C LEU A 43 11.51 -3.33 -2.55
N TYR A 44 11.67 -2.16 -3.14
CA TYR A 44 11.78 -1.99 -4.59
C TYR A 44 13.02 -2.71 -5.12
N GLU A 45 14.21 -2.39 -4.61
CA GLU A 45 15.48 -2.91 -5.11
C GLU A 45 15.53 -4.44 -5.06
N ARG A 46 15.13 -5.03 -3.92
CA ARG A 46 15.16 -6.49 -3.77
C ARG A 46 14.14 -7.18 -4.65
N THR A 47 12.97 -6.57 -4.87
CA THR A 47 11.92 -7.14 -5.73
C THR A 47 12.35 -7.06 -7.19
N LEU A 48 12.85 -5.91 -7.64
CA LEU A 48 13.40 -5.75 -8.99
C LEU A 48 14.53 -6.75 -9.25
N ARG A 49 15.44 -6.93 -8.30
CA ARG A 49 16.53 -7.92 -8.42
C ARG A 49 16.02 -9.37 -8.51
N SER A 50 14.93 -9.69 -7.80
CA SER A 50 14.41 -11.07 -7.72
C SER A 50 13.55 -11.45 -8.92
N TYR A 51 12.82 -10.49 -9.49
CA TYR A 51 11.86 -10.74 -10.57
C TYR A 51 12.35 -10.24 -11.93
N GLY A 52 13.25 -9.25 -11.98
CA GLY A 52 13.67 -8.60 -13.22
C GLY A 52 12.59 -7.70 -13.83
N GLU A 53 11.58 -7.34 -13.05
CA GLU A 53 10.39 -6.57 -13.44
C GLU A 53 10.20 -5.44 -12.43
N GLU A 54 9.82 -4.24 -12.89
CA GLU A 54 9.55 -3.12 -11.99
C GLU A 54 8.25 -3.36 -11.21
N PRO A 55 8.29 -3.42 -9.86
CA PRO A 55 7.08 -3.59 -9.07
C PRO A 55 6.33 -2.26 -8.85
N ILE A 56 5.02 -2.34 -8.65
CA ILE A 56 4.29 -1.27 -7.95
C ILE A 56 4.59 -1.39 -6.47
N ILE A 57 5.06 -0.29 -5.86
CA ILE A 57 5.23 -0.18 -4.41
C ILE A 57 4.10 0.67 -3.85
N GLU A 58 3.33 0.11 -2.92
CA GLU A 58 2.23 0.83 -2.26
C GLU A 58 2.33 0.69 -0.74
N TYR A 59 2.08 1.80 -0.04
CA TYR A 59 1.88 1.77 1.42
C TYR A 59 0.43 1.44 1.75
N VAL A 60 0.23 0.29 2.36
CA VAL A 60 -1.08 -0.16 2.79
C VAL A 60 -1.44 0.50 4.12
N ARG A 61 -2.28 1.53 4.05
CA ARG A 61 -2.72 2.28 5.25
C ARG A 61 -3.44 1.40 6.25
N ASP A 62 -3.01 1.46 7.51
CA ASP A 62 -3.73 0.80 8.62
C ASP A 62 -5.08 1.52 8.84
N PRO A 63 -6.22 0.82 8.82
CA PRO A 63 -7.52 1.39 9.16
C PRO A 63 -7.55 2.16 10.50
N LYS A 64 -6.70 1.81 11.46
CA LYS A 64 -6.56 2.53 12.74
C LYS A 64 -5.95 3.92 12.56
N GLU A 65 -5.00 4.09 11.63
CA GLU A 65 -4.42 5.40 11.29
C GLU A 65 -5.47 6.33 10.68
N ILE A 66 -6.38 5.78 9.86
CA ILE A 66 -7.49 6.52 9.25
C ILE A 66 -8.44 7.05 10.35
N ARG A 67 -8.76 6.22 11.35
CA ARG A 67 -9.65 6.60 12.46
C ARG A 67 -9.07 7.73 13.33
N LEU A 68 -7.76 7.71 13.57
CA LEU A 68 -7.08 8.76 14.36
C LEU A 68 -7.10 10.12 13.65
N ARG A 69 -6.90 10.14 12.32
CA ARG A 69 -7.04 11.38 11.54
C ARG A 69 -8.48 11.90 11.57
N GLY A 70 -9.48 11.05 11.35
CA GLY A 70 -10.90 11.46 11.40
C GLY A 70 -11.34 12.05 12.75
N GLN A 71 -10.81 11.50 13.86
CA GLN A 71 -11.09 12.04 15.19
C GLN A 71 -10.42 13.39 15.44
N LYS A 72 -9.18 13.60 14.95
CA LYS A 72 -8.47 14.88 15.03
C LYS A 72 -9.27 16.00 14.35
N TYR A 73 -9.83 15.76 13.16
CA TYR A 73 -10.67 16.75 12.47
C TYR A 73 -12.03 17.00 13.16
N ARG A 74 -12.64 15.99 13.79
CA ARG A 74 -13.88 16.17 14.57
C ARG A 74 -13.69 17.10 15.77
N ILE A 75 -12.55 17.02 16.46
CA ILE A 75 -12.25 17.91 17.61
C ILE A 75 -12.07 19.34 17.11
N THR A 76 -11.39 19.55 15.99
CA THR A 76 -11.14 20.89 15.43
C THR A 76 -12.40 21.60 14.94
N ILE A 77 -13.41 20.87 14.44
CA ILE A 77 -14.65 21.49 13.92
C ILE A 77 -15.63 21.90 15.04
N THR A 78 -15.46 21.39 16.28
CA THR A 78 -16.39 21.66 17.40
C THR A 78 -15.84 22.69 18.39
N SER A 79 -15.06 23.65 17.92
CA SER A 79 -14.52 24.74 18.73
C SER A 79 -14.84 26.10 18.11
N GLU A 80 -16.14 26.39 17.96
CA GLU A 80 -16.72 27.74 17.88
C GLU A 80 -18.12 27.74 18.52
#